data_AF-A0A947VTU4-F1
#
_entry.id   AF-A0A947VTU4-F1
#
_cell.length_a   1.000
_cell.length_b   1.000
_cell.length_c   1.000
_cell.angle_alpha   90.00
_cell.angle_beta   90.00
_cell.angle_gamma   90.00
#
_symmetry.space_group_name_H-M   'P 1'
#
loop_
_entity.id
_entity.type
_entity.pdbx_description
1 polymer ?
#
loop_
_entity_poly.entity_id
_entity_poly.type
_entity_poly.pdbx_seq_one_letter_code
_entity_poly.pdbx_strand_id
1 'polypeptide(L)'
;MLQSIKTIMANNYLQVKQHNGHGYKPKIDFEKWRVAFLNTLQELTLNKITRLERHMKSDEVFVLLKGEGALVAEGIKKNKSGQIENTYNAYV
;
A
#
# COMPACT_ATOMS: atom_id res chain seq x y z
N MET A 1 9.52 -23.88 -31.60
CA MET A 1 9.30 -22.46 -31.25
C MET A 1 8.16 -22.25 -30.24
N LEU A 2 7.22 -23.19 -30.05
CA LEU A 2 6.12 -23.06 -29.05
C LEU A 2 6.36 -23.78 -27.70
N GLN A 3 7.40 -24.63 -27.57
CA GLN A 3 7.76 -25.22 -26.28
C GLN A 3 8.39 -24.19 -25.30
N SER A 4 9.01 -23.12 -25.80
CA SER A 4 9.85 -22.22 -25.00
C SER A 4 9.06 -21.27 -24.08
N ILE A 5 7.73 -21.14 -24.27
CA ILE A 5 6.88 -20.24 -23.46
C ILE A 5 6.24 -20.98 -22.27
N LYS A 6 6.06 -22.31 -22.34
CA LYS A 6 5.49 -23.10 -21.23
C LYS A 6 6.48 -23.41 -20.10
N THR A 7 7.78 -23.27 -20.34
CA THR A 7 8.84 -23.79 -19.45
C THR A 7 9.23 -22.85 -18.28
N ILE A 8 8.77 -21.59 -18.26
CA ILE A 8 9.03 -20.69 -17.10
C ILE A 8 8.10 -21.00 -15.90
N MET A 9 7.19 -21.98 -16.04
CA MET A 9 6.15 -22.27 -15.05
C MET A 9 6.55 -23.22 -13.90
N ALA A 10 7.82 -23.60 -13.73
CA ALA A 10 8.19 -24.57 -12.69
C ALA A 10 9.60 -24.38 -12.10
N ASN A 11 10.00 -23.16 -11.80
CA ASN A 11 11.11 -22.94 -10.87
C ASN A 11 10.52 -22.55 -9.51
N ASN A 12 10.71 -23.40 -8.50
CA ASN A 12 10.33 -23.13 -7.09
C ASN A 12 10.98 -21.85 -6.50
N TYR A 13 11.78 -21.13 -7.28
CA TYR A 13 12.50 -19.91 -6.90
C TYR A 13 11.74 -18.61 -7.20
N LEU A 14 10.79 -18.60 -8.15
CA LEU A 14 10.07 -17.38 -8.52
C LEU A 14 8.57 -17.52 -8.26
N GLN A 15 8.03 -16.65 -7.41
CA GLN A 15 6.60 -16.59 -7.12
C GLN A 15 5.99 -15.35 -7.76
N VAL A 16 5.02 -15.55 -8.64
CA VAL A 16 4.19 -14.47 -9.21
C VAL A 16 2.84 -14.48 -8.50
N LYS A 17 2.42 -13.34 -7.95
CA LYS A 17 1.15 -13.18 -7.25
C LYS A 17 0.33 -12.08 -7.93
N GLN A 18 -0.99 -12.24 -7.93
CA GLN A 18 -1.95 -11.23 -8.40
C GLN A 18 -3.17 -11.16 -7.49
N HIS A 19 -3.86 -10.02 -7.52
CA HIS A 19 -5.15 -9.83 -6.85
C HIS A 19 -6.10 -9.01 -7.71
N ASN A 20 -7.14 -9.66 -8.24
CA ASN A 20 -8.18 -9.02 -9.06
C ASN A 20 -9.49 -8.81 -8.27
N GLY A 21 -9.48 -9.09 -6.97
CA GLY A 21 -10.64 -8.91 -6.09
C GLY A 21 -10.75 -7.47 -5.59
N HIS A 22 -11.77 -7.20 -4.78
CA HIS A 22 -11.94 -5.90 -4.17
C HIS A 22 -11.08 -5.74 -2.91
N GLY A 23 -10.57 -4.52 -2.69
CA GLY A 23 -9.94 -4.12 -1.44
C GLY A 23 -8.57 -4.69 -1.13
N TYR A 24 -8.29 -4.78 0.17
CA TYR A 24 -6.99 -5.15 0.72
C TYR A 24 -6.82 -6.68 0.79
N LYS A 25 -5.69 -7.19 0.28
CA LYS A 25 -5.35 -8.61 0.34
C LYS A 25 -3.86 -8.84 0.57
N PRO A 26 -3.45 -9.33 1.75
CA PRO A 26 -2.10 -9.87 1.97
C PRO A 26 -1.84 -11.05 1.04
N LYS A 27 -0.64 -11.10 0.45
CA LYS A 27 -0.22 -12.18 -0.46
C LYS A 27 1.10 -12.83 -0.08
N ILE A 28 1.95 -12.12 0.63
CA ILE A 28 3.23 -12.61 1.12
C ILE A 28 3.37 -12.18 2.58
N ASP A 29 3.67 -13.16 3.43
CA ASP A 29 4.15 -12.97 4.79
C ASP A 29 5.50 -13.67 4.86
N PHE A 30 6.57 -12.93 5.22
CA PHE A 30 7.89 -13.51 5.37
C PHE A 30 8.66 -12.81 6.48
N GLU A 31 9.05 -13.57 7.49
CA GLU A 31 9.69 -13.06 8.69
C GLU A 31 8.95 -11.84 9.28
N LYS A 32 9.55 -10.64 9.17
CA LYS A 32 9.05 -9.40 9.76
C LYS A 32 8.39 -8.45 8.75
N TRP A 33 8.22 -8.87 7.49
CA TRP A 33 7.59 -8.04 6.46
C TRP A 33 6.45 -8.77 5.75
N ARG A 34 5.55 -7.96 5.19
CA ARG A 34 4.35 -8.39 4.47
C ARG A 34 4.21 -7.59 3.19
N VAL A 35 3.72 -8.24 2.13
CA VAL A 35 3.26 -7.56 0.91
C VAL A 35 1.78 -7.85 0.71
N ALA A 36 1.04 -6.79 0.45
CA ALA A 36 -0.39 -6.82 0.19
C ALA A 36 -0.73 -6.01 -1.07
N PHE A 37 -1.82 -6.41 -1.72
CA PHE A 37 -2.45 -5.62 -2.76
C PHE A 37 -3.58 -4.80 -2.15
N LEU A 38 -3.76 -3.58 -2.61
CA LEU A 38 -4.91 -2.75 -2.29
C LEU A 38 -5.55 -2.31 -3.59
N ASN A 39 -6.71 -2.89 -3.90
CA ASN A 39 -7.56 -2.40 -4.99
C ASN A 39 -8.56 -1.37 -4.45
N THR A 40 -9.12 -0.54 -5.34
CA THR A 40 -10.02 0.56 -5.00
C THR A 40 -11.11 0.14 -4.02
N LEU A 41 -11.24 0.90 -2.92
CA LEU A 41 -12.28 0.78 -1.89
C LEU A 41 -13.07 2.08 -1.82
N GLN A 42 -14.39 2.00 -1.73
CA GLN A 42 -15.23 3.21 -1.77
C GLN A 42 -15.07 4.04 -0.50
N GLU A 43 -14.81 3.40 0.63
CA GLU A 43 -14.51 4.03 1.91
C GLU A 43 -13.16 4.76 1.95
N LEU A 44 -12.25 4.44 1.01
CA LEU A 44 -10.95 5.10 0.89
C LEU A 44 -10.93 6.21 -0.16
N THR A 45 -12.09 6.65 -0.67
CA THR A 45 -12.16 7.86 -1.51
C THR A 45 -12.02 9.11 -0.64
N LEU A 46 -11.41 10.18 -1.18
CA LEU A 46 -11.11 11.40 -0.41
C LEU A 46 -12.29 12.00 0.37
N ASN A 47 -13.51 11.88 -0.15
CA ASN A 47 -14.74 12.37 0.48
C ASN A 47 -15.37 11.40 1.50
N LYS A 48 -14.82 10.19 1.66
CA LYS A 48 -15.34 9.12 2.51
C LYS A 48 -14.33 8.61 3.54
N ILE A 49 -13.06 8.98 3.44
CA ILE A 49 -12.06 8.68 4.47
C ILE A 49 -12.46 9.38 5.77
N THR A 50 -12.74 8.59 6.81
CA THR A 50 -13.12 9.07 8.15
C THR A 50 -12.02 8.89 9.20
N ARG A 51 -10.94 8.17 8.85
CA ARG A 51 -9.85 7.82 9.77
C ARG A 51 -8.52 7.73 9.02
N LEU A 52 -7.45 8.23 9.64
CA LEU A 52 -6.07 7.97 9.25
C LEU A 52 -5.44 6.94 10.19
N GLU A 53 -4.59 6.07 9.65
CA GLU A 53 -3.87 5.05 10.42
C GLU A 53 -2.41 5.45 10.60
N ARG A 54 -1.87 5.22 11.81
CA ARG A 54 -0.48 5.52 12.14
C ARG A 54 0.20 4.28 12.72
N HIS A 55 1.22 3.80 12.02
CA HIS A 55 2.05 2.71 12.48
C HIS A 55 3.25 3.23 13.27
N MET A 56 3.42 2.75 14.51
CA MET A 56 4.52 3.17 15.40
C MET A 56 5.68 2.18 15.46
N LYS A 57 5.54 1.02 14.80
CA LYS A 57 6.46 -0.13 14.92
C LYS A 57 6.94 -0.67 13.59
N SER A 58 6.45 -0.11 12.48
CA SER A 58 6.78 -0.55 11.13
C SER A 58 6.67 0.64 10.19
N ASP A 59 7.58 0.68 9.24
CA ASP A 59 7.47 1.55 8.07
C ASP A 59 6.61 0.87 7.01
N GLU A 60 5.99 1.66 6.13
CA GLU A 60 5.17 1.17 5.03
C GLU A 60 5.50 1.92 3.74
N VAL A 61 5.52 1.20 2.63
CA VAL A 61 5.81 1.74 1.30
C VAL A 61 4.69 1.34 0.35
N PHE A 62 4.21 2.31 -0.42
CA PHE A 62 3.17 2.11 -1.43
C PHE A 62 3.78 2.18 -2.83
N VAL A 63 3.34 1.27 -3.71
CA VAL A 63 3.72 1.26 -5.13
C VAL A 63 2.45 1.26 -5.96
N LEU A 64 2.26 2.30 -6.77
CA LEU A 64 1.12 2.39 -7.68
C LEU A 64 1.37 1.50 -8.91
N LEU A 65 0.57 0.43 -9.04
CA LEU A 65 0.72 -0.53 -10.15
C LEU A 65 -0.14 -0.17 -11.36
N LYS A 66 -1.29 0.50 -11.17
CA LYS A 66 -2.23 0.86 -12.23
C LYS A 66 -3.18 1.96 -11.77
N GLY A 67 -3.53 2.86 -12.68
CA GLY A 67 -4.53 3.91 -12.44
C GLY A 67 -3.93 5.12 -11.73
N GLU A 68 -4.72 5.74 -10.86
CA GLU A 68 -4.35 6.90 -10.07
C GLU A 68 -4.55 6.59 -8.58
N GLY A 69 -3.74 7.20 -7.74
CA GLY A 69 -3.83 7.08 -6.28
C GLY A 69 -3.43 8.39 -5.63
N ALA A 70 -3.88 8.60 -4.39
CA ALA A 70 -3.43 9.71 -3.56
C ALA A 70 -3.06 9.15 -2.19
N LEU A 71 -1.91 9.56 -1.66
CA LEU A 71 -1.52 9.29 -0.29
C LEU A 71 -1.87 10.49 0.57
N VAL A 72 -2.75 10.28 1.54
CA VAL A 72 -3.10 11.28 2.54
C VAL A 72 -2.28 11.02 3.79
N ALA A 73 -1.48 12.00 4.20
CA ALA A 73 -0.67 11.93 5.40
C ALA A 73 -0.87 13.16 6.27
N GLU A 74 -0.89 12.94 7.58
CA GLU A 74 -0.93 13.99 8.58
C GLU A 74 0.35 13.97 9.41
N GLY A 75 0.97 15.14 9.54
CA GLY A 75 2.13 15.35 10.39
C GLY A 75 1.76 16.12 11.64
N ILE A 76 2.36 15.74 12.77
CA ILE A 76 2.35 16.58 13.97
C ILE A 76 3.55 17.53 13.89
N LYS A 77 3.29 18.83 13.77
CA LYS A 77 4.31 19.86 13.98
C LYS A 77 4.25 20.34 15.43
N LYS A 78 5.40 20.38 16.09
CA LYS A 78 5.57 21.12 17.35
C LYS A 78 6.12 22.50 17.03
N ASN A 79 5.41 23.54 17.45
CA ASN A 79 5.99 24.88 17.42
C ASN A 79 6.98 25.07 18.59
N LYS A 80 7.76 26.16 18.58
CA LYS A 80 8.79 26.43 19.60
C LYS A 80 8.22 26.59 21.03
N SER A 81 6.92 26.84 21.16
CA SER A 81 6.18 26.92 22.42
C SER A 81 5.53 25.58 22.84
N GLY A 82 5.73 24.51 22.08
CA GLY A 82 5.25 23.16 22.41
C GLY A 82 3.79 22.87 22.05
N GLN A 83 3.09 23.78 21.37
CA GLN A 83 1.75 23.51 20.84
C GLN A 83 1.84 22.59 19.62
N ILE A 84 0.88 21.67 19.52
CA ILE A 84 0.73 20.72 18.43
C ILE A 84 -0.18 21.35 17.38
N GLU A 85 0.36 21.52 16.18
CA GLU A 85 -0.42 21.88 14.99
C GLU A 85 -0.44 20.68 14.03
N ASN A 86 -1.65 20.33 13.60
CA ASN A 86 -1.88 19.30 12.61
C ASN A 86 -1.71 19.88 11.20
N THR A 87 -0.95 19.22 10.34
CA THR A 87 -0.82 19.59 8.92
C THR A 87 -1.26 18.42 8.04
N TYR A 88 -2.22 18.65 7.14
CA TYR A 88 -2.69 17.67 6.16
C TYR A 88 -2.00 17.89 4.83
N ASN A 89 -1.32 16.86 4.32
CA ASN A 89 -0.77 16.87 2.97
C ASN A 89 -1.31 15.65 2.20
N ALA A 90 -1.84 15.90 1.01
CA ALA A 90 -2.12 14.86 0.03
C ALA A 90 -1.01 14.90 -1.03
N TYR A 91 -0.40 13.76 -1.28
CA TYR A 91 0.56 13.57 -2.36
C TYR A 91 -0.13 12.74 -3.45
N VAL A 92 -0.06 13.22 -4.69
CA VAL A 92 -0.54 12.51 -5.90
C VAL A 92 0.63 11.74 -6.50
#